data_AF-A0A022KWC1-F1
#
_entry.id   AF-A0A022KWC1-F1
#
_cell.length_a   1.000
_cell.length_b   1.000
_cell.length_c   1.000
_cell.angle_alpha   90.00
_cell.angle_beta   90.00
_cell.angle_gamma   90.00
#
_symmetry.space_group_name_H-M   'P 1'
#
loop_
_entity.id
_entity.type
_entity.pdbx_description
1 polymer ?
#
loop_
_entity_poly.entity_id
_entity_poly.type
_entity_poly.pdbx_seq_one_letter_code
_entity_poly.pdbx_strand_id
1 'polypeptide(L)'
;MNTDPRSALAALIAALERHYEAAAASRGDDDPSLEAATEQLSTAFDTYDDALFDAYDVATPLVVFDGDDDFDDDDLDDLDDLDDLDDEDDDDDFDDDDDDDDDDDDYDDDDEDDDYDDEDDDDDFDDDDDAPSRG
;
A
#
# COMPACT_ATOMS: atom_id res chain seq x y z
N MET A 1 17.88 -3.81 16.80
CA MET A 1 16.95 -3.14 17.73
C MET A 1 15.60 -3.29 17.07
N ASN A 2 14.60 -3.87 17.74
CA ASN A 2 13.28 -4.02 17.12
C ASN A 2 12.62 -2.63 17.10
N THR A 3 12.45 -2.05 15.91
CA THR A 3 11.89 -0.71 15.71
C THR A 3 10.38 -0.85 15.53
N ASP A 4 9.59 0.00 16.19
CA ASP A 4 8.13 0.01 15.99
C ASP A 4 7.82 0.31 14.50
N PRO A 5 7.10 -0.56 13.77
CA PRO A 5 6.78 -0.37 12.35
C PRO A 5 6.09 0.96 12.09
N ARG A 6 5.24 1.43 13.02
CA ARG A 6 4.53 2.69 12.86
C ARG A 6 5.47 3.89 12.95
N SER A 7 6.48 3.79 13.81
CA SER A 7 7.51 4.82 13.92
C SER A 7 8.45 4.79 12.72
N ALA A 8 8.79 3.61 12.21
CA ALA A 8 9.61 3.47 11.00
C ALA A 8 8.87 4.02 9.77
N LEU A 9 7.56 3.73 9.64
CA LEU A 9 6.72 4.28 8.58
C LEU A 9 6.68 5.82 8.60
N ALA A 10 6.54 6.43 9.78
CA ALA A 10 6.57 7.88 9.91
C ALA A 10 7.93 8.47 9.47
N ALA A 11 9.03 7.77 9.75
CA ALA A 11 10.36 8.17 9.29
C ALA A 11 10.50 8.03 7.76
N LEU A 12 9.98 6.96 7.18
CA LEU A 12 9.94 6.73 5.73
C LEU A 12 9.13 7.82 5.01
N ILE A 13 7.92 8.16 5.49
CA ILE A 13 7.12 9.25 4.93
C ILE A 13 7.90 10.57 4.96
N ALA A 14 8.54 10.89 6.08
CA ALA A 14 9.35 12.11 6.18
C ALA A 14 10.59 12.08 5.27
N ALA A 15 11.14 10.90 4.96
CA ALA A 15 12.25 10.77 4.01
C ALA A 15 11.76 10.96 2.56
N LEU A 16 10.59 10.42 2.21
CA LEU A 16 9.94 10.64 0.91
C LEU A 16 9.67 12.12 0.65
N GLU A 17 9.14 12.84 1.64
CA GLU A 17 8.91 14.29 1.54
C GLU A 17 10.21 15.05 1.28
N ARG A 18 11.29 14.74 2.01
CA ARG A 18 12.60 15.38 1.82
C ARG A 18 13.22 15.06 0.46
N HIS A 19 13.09 13.82 0.01
CA HIS A 19 13.55 13.40 -1.31
C HIS A 19 12.80 14.16 -2.41
N TYR A 20 11.47 14.29 -2.28
CA TYR A 20 10.67 15.11 -3.19
C TYR A 20 11.09 16.58 -3.18
N GLU A 21 11.31 17.18 -2.01
CA GLU A 21 11.78 18.57 -1.89
C GLU A 21 13.15 18.76 -2.57
N ALA A 22 14.08 17.82 -2.38
CA ALA A 22 15.39 17.85 -3.03
C ALA A 22 15.27 17.71 -4.55
N ALA A 23 14.43 16.80 -5.03
CA ALA A 23 14.16 16.60 -6.46
C ALA A 23 13.53 17.86 -7.09
N ALA A 24 12.58 18.49 -6.40
CA ALA A 24 11.91 19.71 -6.85
C ALA A 24 12.84 20.94 -6.86
N ALA A 25 13.81 20.99 -5.94
CA ALA A 25 14.80 22.05 -5.85
C ALA A 25 16.03 21.83 -6.76
N SER A 26 16.20 20.61 -7.27
CA SER A 26 17.37 20.19 -8.06
C SER A 26 17.54 21.05 -9.31
N ARG A 27 18.80 21.35 -9.65
CA ARG A 27 19.18 22.13 -10.84
C ARG A 27 19.95 21.32 -11.88
N GLY A 28 19.91 19.99 -11.80
CA GLY A 28 20.54 19.08 -12.74
C GLY A 28 20.65 17.66 -12.19
N ASP A 29 21.04 16.71 -13.03
CA ASP A 29 21.13 15.29 -12.66
C ASP A 29 22.17 15.00 -11.56
N ASP A 30 23.21 15.84 -11.40
CA ASP A 30 24.25 15.73 -10.36
C ASP A 30 24.01 16.70 -9.17
N ASP A 31 22.83 16.68 -8.55
CA ASP A 31 22.60 17.45 -7.32
C ASP A 31 22.98 16.63 -6.07
N PRO A 32 24.04 16.99 -5.32
CA PRO A 32 24.47 16.23 -4.15
C PRO A 32 23.43 16.22 -3.02
N SER A 33 22.50 17.18 -3.03
CA SER A 33 21.38 17.21 -2.08
C SER A 33 20.35 16.13 -2.41
N LEU A 34 20.14 15.86 -3.69
CA LEU A 34 19.26 14.80 -4.16
C LEU A 34 19.86 13.44 -3.86
N GLU A 35 21.15 13.22 -4.19
CA GLU A 35 21.87 11.98 -3.87
C GLU A 35 21.78 11.65 -2.37
N ALA A 36 22.12 12.62 -1.51
CA ALA A 36 22.04 12.42 -0.06
C ALA A 36 20.60 12.17 0.44
N ALA A 37 19.59 12.73 -0.23
CA ALA A 37 18.20 12.46 0.10
C ALA A 37 17.75 11.07 -0.38
N THR A 38 18.26 10.59 -1.51
CA THR A 38 18.06 9.23 -2.01
C THR A 38 18.65 8.19 -1.05
N GLU A 39 19.89 8.36 -0.61
CA GLU A 39 20.51 7.44 0.37
C GLU A 39 19.71 7.39 1.69
N GLN A 40 19.23 8.54 2.17
CA GLN A 40 18.39 8.62 3.36
C GLN A 40 17.03 7.94 3.17
N LEU A 41 16.43 8.08 1.99
CA LEU A 41 15.18 7.42 1.65
C LEU A 41 15.34 5.90 1.62
N SER A 42 16.38 5.40 0.94
CA SER A 42 16.75 3.99 0.89
C SER A 42 16.88 3.40 2.29
N THR A 43 17.72 4.00 3.15
CA THR A 43 17.92 3.54 4.52
C THR A 43 16.63 3.53 5.34
N ALA A 44 15.78 4.55 5.16
CA ALA A 44 14.51 4.64 5.88
C ALA A 44 13.50 3.58 5.42
N PHE A 45 13.55 3.21 4.14
CA PHE A 45 12.74 2.14 3.58
C PHE A 45 13.17 0.79 4.13
N ASP A 46 14.45 0.44 4.08
CA ASP A 46 14.96 -0.83 4.63
C ASP A 46 14.61 -0.98 6.11
N THR A 47 14.75 0.10 6.89
CA THR A 47 14.38 0.11 8.31
C THR A 47 12.88 -0.16 8.53
N TYR A 48 12.03 0.30 7.63
CA TYR A 48 10.59 0.05 7.69
C TYR A 48 10.25 -1.37 7.27
N ASP A 49 10.86 -1.87 6.19
CA ASP A 49 10.68 -3.24 5.70
C ASP A 49 11.09 -4.27 6.76
N ASP A 50 12.30 -4.12 7.33
CA ASP A 50 12.79 -4.94 8.43
C ASP A 50 11.84 -4.91 9.63
N ALA A 51 11.34 -3.73 10.01
CA ALA A 51 10.43 -3.59 11.15
C ALA A 51 9.08 -4.27 10.87
N LEU A 52 8.56 -4.15 9.66
CA LEU A 52 7.31 -4.76 9.24
C LEU A 52 7.44 -6.29 9.25
N PHE A 53 8.55 -6.80 8.72
CA PHE A 53 8.86 -8.22 8.71
C PHE A 53 9.03 -8.76 10.14
N ASP A 54 9.80 -8.09 10.99
CA ASP A 54 9.99 -8.48 12.40
C ASP A 54 8.67 -8.52 13.20
N ALA A 55 7.71 -7.65 12.87
CA ALA A 55 6.46 -7.52 13.60
C ALA A 55 5.34 -8.44 13.08
N TYR A 56 5.28 -8.67 11.77
CA TYR A 56 4.15 -9.33 11.11
C TYR A 56 4.55 -10.45 10.15
N ASP A 57 5.84 -10.71 9.96
CA ASP A 57 6.38 -11.67 8.98
C ASP A 57 5.96 -11.35 7.53
N VAL A 58 5.79 -10.05 7.24
CA VAL A 58 5.37 -9.53 5.93
C VAL A 58 6.45 -8.60 5.39
N ALA A 59 6.95 -8.90 4.20
CA ALA A 59 7.85 -8.03 3.43
C ALA A 59 7.05 -7.11 2.50
N THR A 60 7.62 -5.95 2.17
CA THR A 60 7.04 -5.02 1.21
C THR A 60 7.37 -5.44 -0.23
N PRO A 61 6.48 -5.14 -1.21
CA PRO A 61 6.72 -5.49 -2.62
C PRO A 61 7.66 -4.51 -3.35
N LEU A 62 8.35 -3.63 -2.63
CA LEU A 62 9.22 -2.59 -3.19
C LEU A 62 10.67 -2.99 -2.96
N VAL A 63 11.56 -2.61 -3.88
CA VAL A 63 13.00 -2.89 -3.79
C VAL A 63 13.78 -1.59 -4.02
N VAL A 64 14.85 -1.39 -3.25
CA VAL A 64 15.76 -0.26 -3.41
C VAL A 64 16.81 -0.60 -4.48
N PHE A 65 16.97 0.28 -5.48
CA PHE A 65 18.04 0.19 -6.46
C PHE A 65 19.23 1.07 -6.02
N ASP A 66 20.40 0.48 -5.80
CA ASP A 66 21.62 1.23 -5.40
C ASP A 66 22.53 1.60 -6.58
N GLY A 67 22.13 1.27 -7.82
CA GLY A 67 22.78 1.72 -9.06
C GLY A 67 24.21 1.21 -9.32
N ASP A 68 24.84 0.53 -8.37
CA ASP A 68 26.14 -0.16 -8.50
C ASP A 68 25.99 -1.67 -8.73
N ASP A 69 24.82 -2.23 -8.41
CA ASP A 69 24.45 -3.56 -8.89
C ASP A 69 24.11 -3.42 -10.39
N ASP A 70 24.99 -3.95 -11.24
CA ASP A 70 24.66 -4.35 -12.62
C ASP A 70 23.50 -5.37 -12.52
N PHE A 71 22.27 -4.89 -12.30
CA PHE A 71 21.07 -5.65 -12.59
C PHE A 71 21.13 -5.96 -14.08
N ASP A 72 21.68 -7.13 -14.41
CA ASP A 72 21.47 -7.73 -15.72
C ASP A 72 19.95 -7.82 -15.84
N ASP A 73 19.43 -7.24 -16.91
CA ASP A 73 18.01 -7.14 -17.26
C ASP A 73 17.30 -8.51 -17.12
N ASP A 74 18.10 -9.58 -17.17
CA ASP A 74 17.80 -11.00 -17.05
C ASP A 74 17.41 -11.48 -15.63
N ASP A 75 17.70 -10.75 -14.54
CA ASP A 75 17.34 -11.14 -13.15
C ASP A 75 15.93 -10.68 -12.72
N LEU A 76 15.23 -9.90 -13.57
CA LEU A 76 13.83 -9.52 -13.36
C LEU A 76 12.84 -10.58 -13.89
N ASP A 77 13.32 -11.55 -14.67
CA ASP A 77 12.50 -12.64 -15.23
C ASP A 77 12.13 -13.71 -14.16
N ASP A 78 12.75 -13.70 -12.98
CA ASP A 78 12.46 -14.65 -11.88
C ASP A 78 11.32 -14.16 -10.94
N LEU A 79 10.74 -12.98 -11.21
CA LEU A 79 9.55 -12.48 -10.49
C LEU A 79 8.22 -12.99 -11.06
N ASP A 80 8.25 -13.67 -12.21
CA ASP A 80 7.07 -14.33 -12.82
C ASP A 80 6.73 -15.68 -12.13
N ASP A 81 7.57 -16.19 -11.20
CA ASP A 81 7.38 -17.49 -10.53
C ASP A 81 6.65 -17.39 -9.16
N LEU A 82 6.11 -16.20 -8.82
CA LEU A 82 5.27 -16.00 -7.62
C LEU A 82 3.80 -16.41 -7.82
N ASP A 83 3.45 -16.92 -8.99
CA ASP A 83 2.11 -17.44 -9.33
C ASP A 83 1.91 -18.92 -8.90
N ASP A 84 2.91 -19.60 -8.33
CA ASP A 84 2.86 -21.04 -7.94
C ASP A 84 2.66 -21.26 -6.42
N LEU A 85 2.08 -20.29 -5.71
CA LEU A 85 1.67 -20.44 -4.30
C LEU A 85 0.15 -20.59 -4.14
N ASP A 86 -0.52 -21.25 -5.09
CA ASP A 86 -1.93 -21.62 -4.94
C ASP A 86 -2.16 -23.08 -5.39
N ASP A 87 -2.81 -23.85 -4.51
CA ASP A 87 -3.36 -25.20 -4.69
C ASP A 87 -2.46 -26.45 -4.55
N GLU A 88 -1.90 -26.66 -3.34
CA GLU A 88 -1.76 -28.02 -2.79
C GLU A 88 -2.66 -28.20 -1.54
N ASP A 89 -3.98 -28.19 -1.74
CA ASP A 89 -4.96 -28.72 -0.78
C ASP A 89 -5.88 -29.69 -1.54
N ASP A 90 -5.64 -31.01 -1.45
CA ASP A 90 -6.70 -32.02 -1.64
C ASP A 90 -6.31 -33.37 -1.00
N ASP A 91 -6.15 -33.38 0.32
CA ASP A 91 -6.05 -34.60 1.14
C ASP A 91 -7.23 -34.67 2.15
N ASP A 92 -8.45 -34.35 1.71
CA ASP A 92 -9.67 -34.41 2.52
C ASP A 92 -10.51 -35.64 2.14
N ASP A 93 -10.10 -36.83 2.60
CA ASP A 93 -10.89 -38.07 2.50
C ASP A 93 -12.12 -37.99 3.44
N PHE A 94 -13.15 -37.23 3.03
CA PHE A 94 -14.48 -37.24 3.63
C PHE A 94 -15.33 -38.34 2.97
N ASP A 95 -15.26 -39.53 3.56
CA ASP A 95 -16.22 -40.61 3.41
C ASP A 95 -17.50 -40.18 4.16
N ASP A 96 -18.42 -39.47 3.49
CA ASP A 96 -19.76 -39.21 4.01
C ASP A 96 -20.78 -39.93 3.12
N ASP A 97 -21.39 -40.95 3.72
CA ASP A 97 -22.41 -41.82 3.15
C ASP A 97 -23.60 -41.01 2.61
N ASP A 98 -24.02 -41.38 1.41
CA ASP A 98 -25.33 -41.17 0.82
C ASP A 98 -26.44 -41.39 1.88
N ASP A 99 -27.23 -40.36 2.19
CA ASP A 99 -28.61 -40.54 2.64
C ASP A 99 -29.48 -39.39 2.10
N ASP A 100 -30.42 -39.78 1.26
CA ASP A 100 -31.56 -39.03 0.73
C ASP A 100 -32.24 -38.15 1.81
N ASP A 101 -32.69 -36.96 1.43
CA ASP A 101 -34.13 -36.67 1.50
C ASP A 101 -34.46 -35.39 0.72
N ASP A 102 -35.39 -35.56 -0.22
CA ASP A 102 -36.24 -34.52 -0.79
C ASP A 102 -36.74 -33.55 0.32
N ASP A 103 -36.64 -32.24 0.10
CA ASP A 103 -37.84 -31.40 0.26
C ASP A 103 -37.79 -30.14 -0.60
N ASP A 104 -38.97 -29.82 -1.08
CA ASP A 104 -39.36 -28.87 -2.09
C ASP A 104 -39.87 -27.60 -1.38
N ASP A 105 -39.18 -26.47 -1.52
CA ASP A 105 -39.75 -25.16 -1.19
C ASP A 105 -39.21 -24.03 -2.07
N ASP A 106 -39.75 -24.01 -3.30
CA ASP A 106 -40.26 -22.82 -3.99
C ASP A 106 -40.86 -21.78 -3.04
N TYR A 107 -40.25 -20.59 -2.86
CA TYR A 107 -40.97 -19.33 -2.57
C TYR A 107 -40.13 -18.06 -2.92
N ASP A 108 -40.69 -17.27 -3.84
CA ASP A 108 -40.72 -15.79 -3.98
C ASP A 108 -39.38 -15.02 -3.92
N ASP A 109 -38.89 -14.39 -5.00
CA ASP A 109 -39.50 -13.25 -5.72
C ASP A 109 -40.19 -12.26 -4.78
N ASP A 110 -39.39 -11.47 -4.07
CA ASP A 110 -39.80 -10.13 -3.70
C ASP A 110 -38.64 -9.17 -4.01
N ASP A 111 -38.87 -8.41 -5.08
CA ASP A 111 -38.32 -7.08 -5.32
C ASP A 111 -38.34 -6.26 -4.02
N GLU A 112 -37.22 -5.71 -3.62
CA GLU A 112 -37.23 -4.48 -2.84
C GLU A 112 -36.09 -3.57 -3.27
N ASP A 113 -36.45 -2.74 -4.26
CA ASP A 113 -35.94 -1.38 -4.43
C ASP A 113 -35.76 -0.71 -3.07
N ASP A 114 -34.58 -0.15 -2.81
CA ASP A 114 -34.44 0.92 -1.83
C ASP A 114 -33.34 1.87 -2.34
N ASP A 115 -33.78 2.71 -3.26
CA ASP A 115 -33.21 3.98 -3.68
C ASP A 115 -33.16 4.90 -2.44
N TYR A 116 -32.01 5.00 -1.77
CA TYR A 116 -31.75 6.07 -0.81
C TYR A 116 -30.99 7.19 -1.54
N ASP A 117 -31.77 7.93 -2.30
CA ASP A 117 -31.54 9.32 -2.65
C ASP A 117 -31.89 10.17 -1.41
N ASP A 118 -30.88 10.71 -0.72
CA ASP A 118 -31.10 11.82 0.21
C ASP A 118 -30.04 12.89 -0.07
N GLU A 119 -30.44 13.79 -0.96
CA GLU A 119 -29.90 15.12 -1.13
C GLU A 119 -30.21 15.93 0.14
N ASP A 120 -29.21 16.19 0.98
CA ASP A 120 -29.21 17.35 1.90
C ASP A 120 -28.03 18.23 1.46
N ASP A 121 -28.26 19.26 0.63
CA ASP A 121 -28.86 20.56 0.97
C ASP A 121 -27.88 21.38 1.85
N ASP A 122 -27.17 22.26 1.15
CA ASP A 122 -26.68 23.58 1.55
C ASP A 122 -26.40 23.92 3.02
N ASP A 123 -25.14 24.23 3.26
CA ASP A 123 -24.73 25.35 4.08
C ASP A 123 -23.78 26.29 3.30
N ASP A 124 -24.43 27.18 2.58
CA ASP A 124 -23.95 28.51 2.21
C ASP A 124 -23.50 29.25 3.49
N PHE A 125 -22.22 29.62 3.58
CA PHE A 125 -21.80 30.69 4.48
C PHE A 125 -20.72 31.55 3.81
N ASP A 126 -21.22 32.63 3.19
CA ASP A 126 -20.69 34.01 3.20
C ASP A 126 -19.16 34.14 3.26
N ASP A 127 -18.50 34.54 2.16
CA ASP A 127 -18.37 35.92 1.71
C ASP A 127 -17.75 36.89 2.74
N ASP A 128 -16.79 37.66 2.21
CA ASP A 128 -16.22 38.90 2.72
C ASP A 128 -15.10 38.92 3.81
N ASP A 129 -14.01 39.53 3.35
CA ASP A 129 -13.17 40.53 4.03
C ASP A 129 -12.16 40.11 5.12
N ASP A 130 -10.88 40.11 4.73
CA ASP A 130 -9.89 41.13 5.16
C ASP A 130 -8.49 40.51 5.35
N ALA A 131 -7.71 40.55 4.27
CA ALA A 131 -6.27 40.37 4.32
C ALA A 131 -5.59 41.64 4.91
N PRO A 132 -4.32 41.57 5.33
CA PRO A 132 -3.87 42.08 6.62
C PRO A 132 -3.43 43.55 6.65
N SER A 133 -3.52 44.20 7.81
CA SER A 133 -2.82 45.47 8.07
C SER A 133 -2.21 45.57 9.47
N ARG A 134 -0.89 45.39 9.49
CA ARG A 134 0.14 46.25 10.12
C ARG A 134 -0.18 46.94 11.45
N GLY A 135 0.70 46.68 12.43
CA GLY A 135 1.01 47.54 13.57
C GLY A 135 2.25 47.06 14.31
#